data_AF-A0A7X7I9F7-F1
#
_entry.id   AF-A0A7X7I9F7-F1
#
_cell.length_a   1.000
_cell.length_b   1.000
_cell.length_c   1.000
_cell.angle_alpha   90.00
_cell.angle_beta   90.00
_cell.angle_gamma   90.00
#
_symmetry.space_group_name_H-M   'P 1'
#
loop_
_entity.id
_entity.type
_entity.pdbx_description
1 polymer ?
#
loop_
_entity_poly.entity_id
_entity_poly.type
_entity_poly.pdbx_seq_one_letter_code
_entity_poly.pdbx_strand_id
1 'polypeptide(L)'
;MNKIFCVTILAAILPVGLLAERGSSESRDKNVTIIHGTSTADGKSEVGERILEECIISLPNINTLDPEITSANPFLKEVNGDPSRNEIVKTYSATLDINYMLYQKVLVVVTTNSIKGQEPVMKVMEKNLKQTKRFVSNPSEGDIFAGRSHRQYYFSSPEAAAADVKKRAAAWIKQQASVLCNK
;
A
#
# COMPACT_ATOMS: atom_id res chain seq x y z
N MET A 1 51.57 34.33 -42.18
CA MET A 1 51.99 33.24 -43.10
C MET A 1 50.82 32.93 -44.02
N ASN A 2 51.15 32.56 -45.26
CA ASN A 2 50.34 32.72 -46.47
C ASN A 2 49.71 31.38 -46.93
N LYS A 3 48.57 31.47 -47.65
CA LYS A 3 48.04 30.52 -48.68
C LYS A 3 47.42 29.19 -48.19
N ILE A 4 46.48 28.49 -48.86
CA ILE A 4 45.40 28.68 -49.86
C ILE A 4 45.07 27.23 -50.40
N PHE A 5 43.79 26.96 -50.72
CA PHE A 5 43.21 25.99 -51.71
C PHE A 5 42.98 24.47 -51.47
N CYS A 6 41.79 24.07 -51.95
CA CYS A 6 41.36 22.86 -52.70
C CYS A 6 41.16 21.54 -51.94
N VAL A 7 39.93 21.03 -51.77
CA VAL A 7 39.05 20.30 -52.75
C VAL A 7 39.63 18.95 -53.17
N THR A 8 38.99 17.85 -52.75
CA THR A 8 38.67 16.68 -53.59
C THR A 8 37.56 15.85 -52.95
N ILE A 9 36.44 15.76 -53.66
CA ILE A 9 35.40 14.74 -53.54
C ILE A 9 35.97 13.44 -54.12
N LEU A 10 35.80 12.30 -53.46
CA LEU A 10 35.86 10.99 -54.11
C LEU A 10 34.64 10.16 -53.72
N ALA A 11 33.72 10.04 -54.67
CA ALA A 11 32.65 9.06 -54.66
C ALA A 11 33.12 7.81 -55.44
N ALA A 12 32.83 6.63 -54.89
CA ALA A 12 32.74 5.34 -55.60
C ALA A 12 31.71 4.51 -54.79
N ILE A 13 30.51 4.10 -55.24
CA ILE A 13 30.05 3.42 -56.48
C ILE A 13 30.85 2.10 -56.62
N LEU A 14 30.37 0.85 -56.44
CA LEU A 14 29.10 0.13 -56.74
C LEU A 14 29.17 -1.31 -56.07
N PRO A 15 28.23 -2.27 -56.25
CA PRO A 15 27.58 -3.04 -55.16
C PRO A 15 27.62 -4.60 -55.33
N VAL A 16 26.66 -5.27 -54.68
CA VAL A 16 26.13 -6.65 -54.89
C VAL A 16 26.65 -7.75 -53.95
N GLY A 17 25.73 -8.35 -53.20
CA GLY A 17 25.94 -9.60 -52.48
C GLY A 17 24.83 -9.91 -51.47
N LEU A 18 23.76 -10.56 -51.92
CA LEU A 18 22.65 -11.10 -51.12
C LEU A 18 23.11 -11.91 -49.90
N LEU A 19 22.33 -11.82 -48.81
CA LEU A 19 21.88 -12.91 -47.90
C LEU A 19 20.98 -12.21 -46.85
N ALA A 20 19.66 -12.14 -47.03
CA ALA A 20 18.71 -13.16 -46.61
C ALA A 20 18.98 -13.71 -45.20
N GLU A 21 18.50 -13.02 -44.16
CA GLU A 21 17.95 -13.70 -42.99
C GLU A 21 16.66 -13.03 -42.55
N ARG A 22 15.58 -13.76 -42.84
CA ARG A 22 14.19 -13.46 -42.56
C ARG A 22 13.96 -13.70 -41.06
N GLY A 23 14.37 -12.75 -40.25
CA GLY A 23 14.03 -12.71 -38.83
C GLY A 23 12.61 -12.18 -38.65
N SER A 24 11.62 -13.05 -38.82
CA SER A 24 10.25 -12.85 -38.38
C SER A 24 10.24 -12.42 -36.91
N SER A 25 10.20 -11.11 -36.63
CA SER A 25 9.77 -10.65 -35.32
C SER A 25 8.26 -10.88 -35.27
N GLU A 26 7.87 -12.09 -34.89
CA GLU A 26 6.58 -12.30 -34.24
C GLU A 26 6.54 -11.30 -33.08
N SER A 27 5.87 -10.16 -33.28
CA SER A 27 5.31 -9.44 -32.16
C SER A 27 4.27 -10.40 -31.60
N ARG A 28 4.70 -11.24 -30.66
CA ARG A 28 3.77 -11.90 -29.75
C ARG A 28 3.08 -10.76 -29.03
N ASP A 29 1.92 -10.37 -29.55
CA ASP A 29 0.89 -9.68 -28.80
C ASP A 29 0.63 -10.54 -27.58
N LYS A 30 1.38 -10.25 -26.51
CA LYS A 30 1.03 -10.70 -25.18
C LYS A 30 -0.23 -9.91 -24.87
N ASN A 31 -1.39 -10.54 -25.12
CA ASN A 31 -2.65 -10.12 -24.53
C ASN A 31 -2.48 -10.22 -23.00
N VAL A 32 -1.93 -9.16 -22.41
CA VAL A 32 -1.87 -8.97 -20.98
C VAL A 32 -3.20 -8.34 -20.59
N THR A 33 -4.18 -9.19 -20.27
CA THR A 33 -5.43 -8.70 -19.68
C THR A 33 -5.12 -8.25 -18.26
N ILE A 34 -4.95 -6.94 -18.10
CA ILE A 34 -4.84 -6.29 -16.79
C ILE A 34 -6.25 -6.24 -16.21
N ILE A 35 -6.61 -7.21 -15.37
CA ILE A 35 -7.88 -7.20 -14.63
C ILE A 35 -7.69 -6.29 -13.40
N HIS A 36 -7.70 -4.98 -13.61
CA HIS A 36 -7.87 -4.01 -12.54
C HIS A 36 -9.35 -3.60 -12.50
N GLY A 37 -10.04 -3.91 -11.39
CA GLY A 37 -11.26 -3.24 -10.94
C GLY A 37 -12.48 -3.28 -11.86
N THR A 38 -13.48 -4.08 -11.47
CA THR A 38 -14.90 -3.97 -11.87
C THR A 38 -15.14 -3.55 -13.32
N SER A 39 -14.69 -4.37 -14.28
CA SER A 39 -15.12 -4.24 -15.66
C SER A 39 -16.14 -5.34 -15.95
N THR A 40 -17.40 -4.94 -16.08
CA THR A 40 -18.41 -5.71 -16.82
C THR A 40 -18.00 -5.73 -18.29
N ALA A 41 -16.94 -6.44 -18.63
CA ALA A 41 -16.63 -6.77 -20.01
C ALA A 41 -17.65 -7.85 -20.44
N ASP A 42 -18.58 -7.45 -21.28
CA ASP A 42 -19.61 -8.25 -21.98
C ASP A 42 -20.98 -8.43 -21.32
N GLY A 43 -21.19 -8.00 -20.06
CA GLY A 43 -22.51 -8.07 -19.39
C GLY A 43 -23.11 -9.49 -19.26
N LYS A 44 -22.36 -10.53 -19.66
CA LYS A 44 -22.72 -11.95 -19.68
C LYS A 44 -21.69 -12.82 -18.98
N SER A 45 -20.61 -12.24 -18.48
CA SER A 45 -19.53 -12.96 -17.80
C SER A 45 -19.55 -12.61 -16.32
N GLU A 46 -19.57 -13.61 -15.46
CA GLU A 46 -19.44 -13.46 -14.01
C GLU A 46 -18.03 -13.91 -13.60
N VAL A 47 -17.40 -13.11 -12.74
CA VAL A 47 -16.06 -13.40 -12.20
C VAL A 47 -16.19 -13.57 -10.70
N GLY A 48 -15.95 -14.79 -10.23
CA GLY A 48 -15.86 -15.11 -8.80
C GLY A 48 -14.40 -15.25 -8.37
N GLU A 49 -14.02 -14.61 -7.26
CA GLU A 49 -12.70 -14.80 -6.64
C GLU A 49 -12.86 -15.55 -5.30
N ARG A 50 -12.02 -16.57 -5.08
CA ARG A 50 -11.89 -17.26 -3.78
C ARG A 50 -10.45 -17.27 -3.33
N ILE A 51 -10.19 -16.86 -2.10
CA ILE A 51 -8.84 -16.87 -1.50
C ILE A 51 -8.51 -18.30 -1.08
N LEU A 52 -7.43 -18.85 -1.62
CA LEU A 52 -6.91 -20.18 -1.30
C LEU A 52 -5.83 -20.11 -0.22
N GLU A 53 -5.00 -19.08 -0.26
CA GLU A 53 -3.90 -18.86 0.68
C GLU A 53 -3.71 -17.36 0.89
N GLU A 54 -3.43 -16.97 2.12
CA GLU A 54 -3.13 -15.59 2.50
C GLU A 54 -2.05 -15.60 3.58
N CYS A 55 -0.98 -14.84 3.35
CA CYS A 55 0.08 -14.67 4.33
C CYS A 55 0.78 -13.31 4.17
N ILE A 56 1.39 -12.84 5.24
CA ILE A 56 2.13 -11.57 5.24
C ILE A 56 3.58 -11.86 4.83
N ILE A 57 4.09 -11.14 3.82
CA ILE A 57 5.44 -11.34 3.30
C ILE A 57 6.48 -10.86 4.30
N SER A 58 6.25 -9.68 4.89
CA SER A 58 7.14 -9.07 5.84
C SER A 58 6.41 -8.03 6.68
N LEU A 59 6.72 -8.02 7.98
CA LEU A 59 6.29 -6.97 8.91
C LEU A 59 7.49 -6.06 9.22
N PRO A 60 7.28 -4.73 9.33
CA PRO A 60 8.34 -3.82 9.74
C PRO A 60 8.71 -4.02 11.21
N ASN A 61 9.94 -3.61 11.58
CA ASN A 61 10.36 -3.56 12.98
C ASN A 61 9.72 -2.34 13.65
N ILE A 62 9.17 -2.50 14.85
CA ILE A 62 8.56 -1.40 15.60
C ILE A 62 9.54 -0.26 15.91
N ASN A 63 10.83 -0.58 16.09
CA ASN A 63 11.84 0.41 16.47
C ASN A 63 12.21 1.35 15.30
N THR A 64 11.93 0.96 14.06
CA THR A 64 12.17 1.79 12.87
C THR A 64 10.96 2.63 12.49
N LEU A 65 9.86 2.53 13.24
CA LEU A 65 8.62 3.23 12.98
C LEU A 65 8.52 4.47 13.87
N ASP A 66 8.30 5.62 13.23
CA ASP A 66 8.10 6.89 13.92
C ASP A 66 6.66 7.36 13.75
N PRO A 67 5.91 7.52 14.86
CA PRO A 67 4.55 8.00 14.82
C PRO A 67 4.52 9.49 14.49
N GLU A 68 3.54 9.90 13.71
CA GLU A 68 3.21 11.29 13.50
C GLU A 68 2.49 11.83 14.74
N ILE A 69 3.02 12.92 15.31
CA ILE A 69 2.47 13.54 16.51
C ILE A 69 1.72 14.80 16.12
N THR A 70 0.48 14.87 16.57
CA THR A 70 -0.41 16.02 16.39
C THR A 70 -0.71 16.63 17.76
N SER A 71 -0.79 17.96 17.81
CA SER A 71 -1.18 18.68 19.03
C SER A 71 -2.43 19.49 18.79
N ALA A 72 -3.31 19.52 19.78
CA ALA A 72 -4.50 20.36 19.80
C ALA A 72 -4.51 21.21 21.08
N ASN A 73 -5.26 22.31 21.06
CA ASN A 73 -5.43 23.18 22.22
C ASN A 73 -6.92 23.28 22.60
N PRO A 74 -7.57 22.19 23.03
CA PRO A 74 -8.96 22.23 23.46
C PRO A 74 -9.14 23.05 24.75
N PHE A 75 -10.28 23.73 24.87
CA PHE A 75 -10.73 24.30 26.13
C PHE A 75 -11.38 23.20 26.99
N LEU A 76 -10.73 22.85 28.09
CA LEU A 76 -11.16 21.77 28.98
C LEU A 76 -11.78 22.35 30.25
N LYS A 77 -12.87 21.73 30.70
CA LYS A 77 -13.55 22.09 31.95
C LYS A 77 -13.33 21.01 33.00
N GLU A 78 -13.09 21.47 34.21
CA GLU A 78 -12.78 20.62 35.37
C GLU A 78 -11.59 19.70 35.12
N VAL A 79 -10.45 20.29 34.74
CA VAL A 79 -9.21 19.56 34.45
C VAL A 79 -8.76 18.80 35.70
N ASN A 80 -8.55 17.49 35.56
CA ASN A 80 -8.20 16.56 36.63
C ASN A 80 -9.18 16.56 37.81
N GLY A 81 -10.45 16.87 37.55
CA GLY A 81 -11.52 16.85 38.55
C GLY A 81 -11.57 18.10 39.45
N ASP A 82 -10.76 19.12 39.17
CA ASP A 82 -10.82 20.40 39.90
C ASP A 82 -11.88 21.32 39.30
N PRO A 83 -12.98 21.64 40.01
CA PRO A 83 -14.08 22.46 39.48
C PRO A 83 -13.66 23.87 39.03
N SER A 84 -12.55 24.39 39.58
CA SER A 84 -12.06 25.74 39.29
C SER A 84 -11.17 25.81 38.05
N ARG A 85 -10.62 24.67 37.60
CA ARG A 85 -9.68 24.61 36.48
C ARG A 85 -10.39 24.45 35.15
N ASN A 86 -10.69 25.60 34.54
CA ASN A 86 -11.28 25.70 33.21
C ASN A 86 -10.34 26.51 32.32
N GLU A 87 -9.55 25.82 31.50
CA GLU A 87 -8.45 26.44 30.75
C GLU A 87 -8.22 25.76 29.40
N ILE A 88 -7.49 26.46 28.52
CA ILE A 88 -6.99 25.88 27.27
C ILE A 88 -5.78 25.04 27.62
N VAL A 89 -5.86 23.73 27.36
CA VAL A 89 -4.78 22.80 27.63
C VAL A 89 -4.24 22.29 26.31
N LYS A 90 -2.91 22.24 26.18
CA LYS A 90 -2.26 21.62 25.03
C LYS A 90 -2.30 20.10 25.20
N THR A 91 -2.96 19.41 24.28
CA THR A 91 -3.11 17.96 24.26
C THR A 91 -2.39 17.37 23.06
N TYR A 92 -1.95 16.14 23.19
CA TYR A 92 -1.23 15.42 22.14
C TYR A 92 -1.98 14.16 21.71
N SER A 93 -1.86 13.82 20.44
CA SER A 93 -2.34 12.59 19.83
C SER A 93 -1.29 12.10 18.84
N ALA A 94 -1.08 10.80 18.78
CA ALA A 94 -0.13 10.20 17.85
C ALA A 94 -0.86 9.27 16.88
N THR A 95 -0.36 9.20 15.65
CA THR A 95 -0.82 8.24 14.65
C THR A 95 0.36 7.50 14.02
N LEU A 96 0.19 6.20 13.76
CA LEU A 96 1.22 5.38 13.13
C LEU A 96 0.60 4.50 12.07
N ASP A 97 1.15 4.57 10.86
CA ASP A 97 0.72 3.75 9.73
C ASP A 97 1.75 2.66 9.46
N ILE A 98 1.33 1.41 9.60
CA ILE A 98 2.13 0.24 9.29
C ILE A 98 1.78 -0.22 7.88
N ASN A 99 2.71 -0.01 6.95
CA ASN A 99 2.61 -0.51 5.58
C ASN A 99 3.25 -1.90 5.49
N TYR A 100 2.54 -2.88 4.95
CA TYR A 100 3.02 -4.24 4.78
C TYR A 100 2.51 -4.85 3.47
N MET A 101 3.18 -5.92 3.02
CA MET A 101 2.77 -6.68 1.83
C MET A 101 2.10 -7.97 2.23
N LEU A 102 0.93 -8.21 1.65
CA LEU A 102 0.14 -9.43 1.79
C LEU A 102 0.27 -10.23 0.49
N TYR A 103 0.71 -11.47 0.60
CA TYR A 103 0.64 -12.43 -0.48
C TYR A 103 -0.72 -13.13 -0.43
N GLN A 104 -1.39 -13.21 -1.58
CA GLN A 104 -2.65 -13.92 -1.74
C GLN A 104 -2.60 -14.82 -2.96
N LYS A 105 -2.97 -16.08 -2.78
CA LYS A 105 -3.25 -17.03 -3.85
C LYS A 105 -4.75 -17.15 -4.00
N VAL A 106 -5.28 -16.80 -5.17
CA VAL A 106 -6.71 -16.78 -5.44
C VAL A 106 -7.09 -17.71 -6.59
N LEU A 107 -8.22 -18.39 -6.44
CA LEU A 107 -8.91 -19.07 -7.52
C LEU A 107 -9.89 -18.09 -8.16
N VAL A 108 -9.63 -17.73 -9.40
CA VAL A 108 -10.53 -16.92 -10.23
C VAL A 108 -11.36 -17.88 -11.06
N VAL A 109 -12.67 -17.82 -10.92
CA VAL A 109 -13.64 -18.57 -11.70
C VAL A 109 -14.35 -17.61 -12.63
N VAL A 110 -14.19 -17.79 -13.93
CA VAL A 110 -14.87 -17.01 -14.96
C VAL A 110 -15.95 -17.87 -15.60
N THR A 111 -17.21 -17.48 -15.41
CA THR A 111 -18.37 -18.14 -16.03
C THR A 111 -18.96 -17.23 -17.10
N THR A 112 -19.14 -17.75 -18.31
CA THR A 112 -19.69 -17.00 -19.44
C THR A 112 -21.09 -17.51 -19.75
N ASN A 113 -22.12 -16.71 -19.47
CA ASN A 113 -23.53 -17.03 -19.76
C ASN A 113 -23.89 -16.87 -21.25
N SER A 114 -22.96 -16.42 -22.10
CA SER A 114 -23.19 -16.17 -23.53
C SER A 114 -23.11 -17.41 -24.41
N ILE A 115 -22.50 -18.50 -23.94
CA ILE A 115 -22.31 -19.75 -24.70
C ILE A 115 -22.83 -20.92 -23.86
N LYS A 116 -23.96 -21.52 -24.29
CA LYS A 116 -24.50 -22.72 -23.64
C LYS A 116 -23.49 -23.87 -23.73
N GLY A 117 -23.14 -24.46 -22.58
CA GLY A 117 -22.26 -25.62 -22.50
C GLY A 117 -20.77 -25.32 -22.39
N GLN A 118 -20.36 -24.04 -22.28
CA GLN A 118 -18.98 -23.71 -21.98
C GLN A 118 -18.68 -23.92 -20.49
N GLU A 119 -17.68 -24.73 -20.18
CA GLU A 119 -17.25 -24.97 -18.81
C GLU A 119 -16.61 -23.71 -18.20
N PRO A 120 -16.76 -23.49 -16.87
CA PRO A 120 -16.12 -22.37 -16.18
C PRO A 120 -14.61 -22.40 -16.35
N VAL A 121 -14.01 -21.27 -16.70
CA VAL A 121 -12.54 -21.16 -16.74
C VAL A 121 -12.06 -20.86 -15.33
N MET A 122 -11.33 -21.81 -14.76
CA MET A 122 -10.71 -21.69 -13.45
C MET A 122 -9.22 -21.37 -13.61
N LYS A 123 -8.77 -20.28 -13.00
CA LYS A 123 -7.36 -19.88 -13.01
C LYS A 123 -6.88 -19.57 -11.61
N VAL A 124 -5.77 -20.17 -11.23
CA VAL A 124 -5.05 -19.80 -10.00
C VAL A 124 -4.15 -18.62 -10.31
N MET A 125 -4.23 -17.59 -9.47
CA MET A 125 -3.41 -16.38 -9.58
C MET A 125 -2.78 -16.05 -8.24
N GLU A 126 -1.59 -15.48 -8.30
CA GLU A 126 -0.85 -15.01 -7.13
C GLU A 126 -0.76 -13.49 -7.20
N LYS A 127 -1.11 -12.82 -6.10
CA LYS A 127 -1.15 -11.35 -6.00
C LYS A 127 -0.35 -10.92 -4.77
N ASN A 128 0.43 -9.84 -4.91
CA ASN A 128 1.05 -9.15 -3.80
C ASN A 128 0.32 -7.82 -3.58
N LEU A 129 -0.39 -7.70 -2.47
CA LEU A 129 -1.19 -6.52 -2.13
C LEU A 129 -0.46 -5.68 -1.10
N LYS A 130 -0.38 -4.37 -1.34
CA LYS A 130 0.07 -3.41 -0.33
C LYS A 130 -1.12 -3.11 0.58
N GLN A 131 -0.92 -3.29 1.88
CA GLN A 131 -1.91 -3.01 2.91
C GLN A 131 -1.33 -2.00 3.90
N THR A 132 -2.22 -1.22 4.50
CA THR A 132 -1.86 -0.22 5.51
C THR A 132 -2.75 -0.41 6.73
N LYS A 133 -2.13 -0.56 7.90
CA LYS A 133 -2.82 -0.57 9.17
C LYS A 133 -2.50 0.69 9.96
N ARG A 134 -3.53 1.52 10.17
CA ARG A 134 -3.44 2.74 10.97
C ARG A 134 -3.70 2.46 12.44
N PHE A 135 -2.85 3.02 13.30
CA PHE A 135 -3.01 3.10 14.74
C PHE A 135 -3.12 4.56 15.15
N VAL A 136 -3.97 4.82 16.14
CA VAL A 136 -4.17 6.14 16.74
C VAL A 136 -4.05 5.98 18.24
N SER A 137 -3.40 6.94 18.90
CA SER A 137 -3.25 6.94 20.35
C SER A 137 -4.61 6.95 21.01
N ASN A 138 -4.81 6.12 22.04
CA ASN A 138 -6.06 6.05 22.75
C ASN A 138 -6.13 7.14 23.83
N PRO A 139 -7.03 8.12 23.70
CA PRO A 139 -7.11 9.21 24.67
C PRO A 139 -7.34 8.70 26.09
N SER A 140 -8.05 7.58 26.27
CA SER A 140 -8.30 6.94 27.58
C SER A 140 -7.06 6.48 28.35
N GLU A 141 -5.91 6.35 27.68
CA GLU A 141 -4.62 6.04 28.33
C GLU A 141 -3.84 7.32 28.68
N GLY A 142 -4.44 8.50 28.47
CA GLY A 142 -3.88 9.80 28.79
C GLY A 142 -3.95 10.15 30.26
N ASP A 143 -3.13 11.12 30.65
CA ASP A 143 -2.92 11.56 32.03
C ASP A 143 -3.75 12.80 32.43
N ILE A 144 -4.27 13.54 31.45
CA ILE A 144 -5.17 14.68 31.69
C ILE A 144 -6.61 14.20 31.58
N PHE A 145 -7.42 14.43 32.62
CA PHE A 145 -8.85 14.14 32.61
C PHE A 145 -9.69 15.41 32.48
N ALA A 146 -10.69 15.41 31.60
CA ALA A 146 -11.67 16.48 31.51
C ALA A 146 -13.00 16.06 32.16
N GLY A 147 -13.29 16.58 33.36
CA GLY A 147 -14.44 16.15 34.17
C GLY A 147 -15.81 16.45 33.56
N ARG A 148 -15.98 17.63 32.96
CA ARG A 148 -17.25 18.05 32.34
C ARG A 148 -17.21 18.16 30.82
N SER A 149 -16.05 18.46 30.24
CA SER A 149 -15.92 18.50 28.78
C SER A 149 -15.72 17.10 28.23
N HIS A 150 -16.75 16.53 27.58
CA HIS A 150 -16.75 15.24 26.90
C HIS A 150 -16.36 13.99 27.73
N ARG A 151 -15.99 14.13 29.02
CA ARG A 151 -15.54 13.05 29.93
C ARG A 151 -14.50 12.15 29.28
N GLN A 152 -13.42 12.77 28.82
CA GLN A 152 -12.32 12.12 28.10
C GLN A 152 -10.99 12.40 28.77
N TYR A 153 -10.05 11.48 28.55
CA TYR A 153 -8.66 11.65 28.89
C TYR A 153 -7.87 12.17 27.69
N TYR A 154 -6.70 12.76 27.93
CA TYR A 154 -5.82 13.30 26.92
C TYR A 154 -4.35 13.12 27.35
N PHE A 155 -3.44 13.01 26.39
CA PHE A 155 -2.01 13.00 26.69
C PHE A 155 -1.48 14.43 26.86
N SER A 156 -0.73 14.65 27.94
CA SER A 156 -0.02 15.90 28.21
C SER A 156 1.33 16.00 27.51
N SER A 157 1.88 14.88 27.04
CA SER A 157 3.19 14.84 26.38
C SER A 157 3.15 14.12 25.02
N PRO A 158 3.99 14.56 24.06
CA PRO A 158 4.12 13.89 22.77
C PRO A 158 4.71 12.48 22.92
N GLU A 159 5.62 12.26 23.88
CA GLU A 159 6.26 10.98 24.13
C GLU A 159 5.26 9.93 24.64
N ALA A 160 4.32 10.32 25.51
CA ALA A 160 3.30 9.41 26.04
C ALA A 160 2.34 8.95 24.93
N ALA A 161 1.89 9.89 24.09
CA ALA A 161 1.05 9.56 22.95
C ALA A 161 1.76 8.62 21.96
N ALA A 162 3.04 8.90 21.66
CA ALA A 162 3.87 8.06 20.80
C ALA A 162 4.10 6.66 21.39
N ALA A 163 4.34 6.56 22.70
CA ALA A 163 4.56 5.30 23.39
C ALA A 163 3.30 4.41 23.38
N ASP A 164 2.11 4.98 23.58
CA ASP A 164 0.85 4.23 23.49
C ASP A 164 0.68 3.60 22.09
N VAL A 165 0.86 4.40 21.04
CA VAL A 165 0.73 3.92 19.66
C VAL A 165 1.77 2.85 19.35
N LYS A 166 3.04 3.06 19.73
CA LYS A 166 4.10 2.05 19.53
C LYS A 166 3.80 0.76 20.27
N LYS A 167 3.27 0.82 21.49
CA LYS A 167 2.86 -0.36 22.28
C LYS A 167 1.75 -1.15 21.57
N ARG A 168 0.72 -0.47 21.06
CA ARG A 168 -0.40 -1.11 20.35
C ARG A 168 0.04 -1.72 19.01
N ALA A 169 0.87 -0.98 18.26
CA ALA A 169 1.48 -1.46 17.03
C ALA A 169 2.37 -2.69 17.27
N ALA A 170 3.21 -2.68 18.31
CA ALA A 170 4.05 -3.83 18.68
C ALA A 170 3.22 -5.07 19.01
N ALA A 171 2.14 -4.90 19.77
CA ALA A 171 1.23 -5.99 20.11
C ALA A 171 0.59 -6.59 18.84
N TRP A 172 0.16 -5.74 17.91
CA TRP A 172 -0.39 -6.20 16.64
C TRP A 172 0.66 -6.91 15.77
N ILE A 173 1.87 -6.36 15.62
CA ILE A 173 2.97 -7.02 14.88
C ILE A 173 3.24 -8.40 15.46
N LYS A 174 3.29 -8.52 16.80
CA LYS A 174 3.49 -9.81 17.48
C LYS A 174 2.35 -10.79 17.21
N GLN A 175 1.11 -10.33 17.17
CA GLN A 175 -0.04 -11.16 16.81
C GLN A 175 0.00 -11.62 15.34
N GLN A 176 0.46 -10.75 14.44
CA GLN A 176 0.57 -11.07 13.02
C GLN A 176 1.80 -11.93 12.66
N ALA A 177 2.74 -12.14 13.60
CA ALA A 177 3.91 -12.96 13.35
C ALA A 177 3.57 -14.42 12.98
N SER A 178 2.41 -14.93 13.43
CA SER A 178 1.96 -16.30 13.11
C SER A 178 1.39 -16.46 11.70
N VAL A 179 1.04 -15.36 11.02
CA VAL A 179 0.50 -15.38 9.65
C VAL A 179 1.54 -14.93 8.62
N LEU A 180 2.81 -14.89 9.00
CA LEU A 180 3.92 -14.67 8.08
C LEU A 180 4.01 -15.85 7.09
N CYS A 181 4.40 -15.56 5.85
CA CYS A 181 4.61 -16.60 4.85
C CYS A 181 5.74 -17.53 5.31
N ASN A 182 5.42 -18.80 5.57
CA ASN A 182 6.41 -19.84 5.77
C ASN A 182 7.03 -20.14 4.40
N LYS A 183 8.34 -19.90 4.25
CA LYS A 183 9.07 -20.30 3.05
C LYS A 183 9.20 -21.81 2.96
#